data_AF-A0A1B6MSQ1-F1
#
_entry.id   AF-A0A1B6MSQ1-F1
#
_cell.length_a   1.000
_cell.length_b   1.000
_cell.length_c   1.000
_cell.angle_alpha   90.00
_cell.angle_beta   90.00
_cell.angle_gamma   90.00
#
_symmetry.space_group_name_H-M   'P 1'
#
loop_
_entity.id
_entity.type
_entity.pdbx_description
1 polymer ?
#
loop_
_entity_poly.entity_id
_entity_poly.type
_entity_poly.pdbx_seq_one_letter_code
_entity_poly.pdbx_strand_id
1 'polypeptide(L)'
;PLIEQFWVELLYYLVRNLAMPGSDANHPASTALDHVLKVIQRNPDIFNKESSERRVPAALQSGQLHDVLRWLLLQCGHTTAVCAKKCRQLVKCLTPYVPGFSGLSDLTEGEDMVRVCEGGGSSALLPIQPSMSDNERLLASLDCYLWCVSNGMVSPTVILRSTCNLVPCMEYFIHILDLTTPPPAISTREDSA
;
A
#
# COMPACT_ATOMS: atom_id res chain seq x y z
N PRO A 1 4.06 -10.22 27.96
CA PRO A 1 4.55 -11.51 27.38
C PRO A 1 4.91 -11.32 25.90
N LEU A 2 5.93 -12.04 25.39
CA LEU A 2 6.61 -11.85 24.09
C LEU A 2 5.73 -11.36 22.91
N ILE A 3 4.51 -11.89 22.77
CA ILE A 3 3.55 -11.51 21.72
C ILE A 3 3.22 -10.02 21.76
N GLU A 4 2.82 -9.51 22.92
CA GLU A 4 2.43 -8.11 23.10
C GLU A 4 3.59 -7.14 22.81
N GLN A 5 4.81 -7.57 23.14
CA GLN A 5 6.00 -6.73 23.02
C GLN A 5 6.53 -6.65 21.58
N PHE A 6 6.58 -7.78 20.85
CA PHE A 6 7.36 -7.86 19.62
C PHE A 6 6.56 -8.05 18.33
N TRP A 7 5.31 -8.52 18.37
CA TRP A 7 4.65 -8.97 17.12
C TRP A 7 4.37 -7.83 16.13
N VAL A 8 4.08 -6.63 16.62
CA VAL A 8 3.83 -5.45 15.78
C VAL A 8 5.10 -4.98 15.09
N GLU A 9 6.21 -4.92 15.83
CA GLU A 9 7.54 -4.62 15.28
C GLU A 9 7.98 -5.69 14.28
N LEU A 10 7.77 -6.97 14.60
CA LEU A 10 8.11 -8.09 13.71
C LEU A 10 7.32 -8.01 12.40
N LEU A 11 6.01 -7.76 12.45
CA LEU A 11 5.19 -7.55 11.26
C LEU A 11 5.78 -6.46 10.37
N TYR A 12 6.08 -5.30 10.97
CA TYR A 12 6.65 -4.16 10.25
C TYR A 12 7.93 -4.54 9.50
N TYR A 13 8.91 -5.12 10.19
CA TYR A 13 10.19 -5.44 9.56
C TYR A 13 10.09 -6.57 8.55
N LEU A 14 9.19 -7.54 8.73
CA LEU A 14 8.94 -8.56 7.71
C LEU A 14 8.33 -7.98 6.43
N VAL A 15 7.40 -7.03 6.55
CA VAL A 15 6.86 -6.31 5.38
C VAL A 15 7.96 -5.48 4.71
N ARG A 16 8.77 -4.75 5.48
CA ARG A 16 9.92 -3.99 4.93
C ARG A 16 10.94 -4.89 4.24
N ASN A 17 11.17 -6.08 4.76
CA ASN A 17 12.05 -7.07 4.13
C ASN A 17 11.44 -7.56 2.80
N LEU A 18 10.15 -7.91 2.79
CA LEU A 18 9.44 -8.33 1.57
C LEU A 18 9.34 -7.22 0.51
N ALA A 19 9.42 -5.96 0.92
CA ALA A 19 9.43 -4.80 0.04
C ALA A 19 10.76 -4.61 -0.71
N MET A 20 11.85 -5.24 -0.25
CA MET A 20 13.17 -5.09 -0.83
C MET A 20 13.20 -5.51 -2.32
N PRO A 21 13.98 -4.82 -3.17
CA PRO A 21 14.14 -5.19 -4.57
C PRO A 21 14.59 -6.65 -4.75
N GLY A 22 14.02 -7.34 -5.74
CA GLY A 22 14.34 -8.74 -6.03
C GLY A 22 13.58 -9.77 -5.19
N SER A 23 12.69 -9.35 -4.28
CA SER A 23 11.83 -10.27 -3.54
C SER A 23 10.84 -10.99 -4.46
N ASP A 24 10.74 -12.31 -4.32
CA ASP A 24 9.84 -13.17 -5.08
C ASP A 24 8.73 -13.78 -4.22
N ALA A 25 7.84 -14.55 -4.85
CA ALA A 25 6.69 -15.17 -4.16
C ALA A 25 7.08 -16.17 -3.06
N ASN A 26 8.29 -16.74 -3.12
CA ASN A 26 8.81 -17.72 -2.18
C ASN A 26 9.66 -17.09 -1.07
N HIS A 27 9.76 -15.76 -1.04
CA HIS A 27 10.54 -15.05 -0.06
C HIS A 27 10.14 -15.45 1.38
N PRO A 28 11.08 -15.86 2.26
CA PRO A 28 10.75 -16.40 3.59
C PRO A 28 9.92 -15.46 4.47
N ALA A 29 10.07 -14.15 4.29
CA ALA A 29 9.25 -13.16 4.99
C ALA A 29 7.75 -13.32 4.70
N SER A 30 7.37 -13.79 3.51
CA SER A 30 5.98 -14.07 3.15
C SER A 30 5.39 -15.16 4.06
N THR A 31 6.10 -16.29 4.23
CA THR A 31 5.68 -17.38 5.12
C THR A 31 5.66 -16.92 6.58
N ALA A 32 6.68 -16.17 7.01
CA ALA A 32 6.73 -15.62 8.36
C ALA A 32 5.53 -14.69 8.65
N LEU A 33 5.12 -13.87 7.67
CA LEU A 33 3.93 -13.03 7.79
C LEU A 33 2.64 -13.83 7.93
N ASP A 34 2.53 -15.03 7.33
CA ASP A 34 1.36 -15.90 7.56
C ASP A 34 1.31 -16.43 9.00
N HIS A 35 2.46 -16.67 9.63
CA HIS A 35 2.52 -17.03 11.05
C HIS A 35 2.17 -15.85 11.95
N VAL A 36 2.70 -14.66 11.65
CA VAL A 36 2.36 -13.42 12.38
C VAL A 36 0.86 -13.14 12.29
N LEU A 37 0.28 -13.25 11.09
CA LEU A 37 -1.15 -13.11 10.85
C LEU A 37 -1.96 -14.04 11.77
N LYS A 38 -1.64 -15.33 11.80
CA LYS A 38 -2.34 -16.31 12.64
C LYS A 38 -2.27 -15.98 14.13
N VAL A 39 -1.15 -15.43 14.61
CA VAL A 39 -1.03 -15.03 16.02
C VAL A 39 -1.89 -13.81 16.31
N ILE A 40 -1.91 -12.82 15.42
CA ILE A 40 -2.76 -11.63 15.59
C ILE A 40 -4.24 -12.04 15.63
N GLN A 41 -4.67 -12.88 14.69
CA GLN A 41 -6.06 -13.38 14.61
C GLN A 41 -6.49 -14.20 15.84
N ARG A 42 -5.55 -14.89 16.50
CA ARG A 42 -5.84 -15.67 17.73
C ARG A 42 -5.86 -14.81 18.99
N ASN A 43 -5.29 -13.61 18.95
CA ASN A 43 -5.13 -12.75 20.12
C ASN A 43 -5.56 -11.30 19.84
N PRO A 44 -6.71 -11.04 19.18
CA PRO A 44 -7.07 -9.70 18.71
C PRO A 44 -7.13 -8.68 19.86
N ASP A 45 -7.61 -9.08 21.04
CA ASP A 45 -7.71 -8.20 22.20
C ASP A 45 -6.35 -7.63 22.62
N ILE A 46 -5.26 -8.39 22.45
CA ILE A 46 -3.90 -7.93 22.75
C ILE A 46 -3.47 -6.82 21.80
N PHE A 47 -3.90 -6.86 20.54
CA PHE A 47 -3.50 -5.92 19.49
C PHE A 47 -4.45 -4.71 19.39
N ASN A 48 -5.66 -4.81 19.91
CA ASN A 48 -6.61 -3.70 19.94
C ASN A 48 -6.45 -2.81 21.19
N LYS A 49 -5.94 -3.34 22.30
CA LYS A 49 -5.69 -2.54 23.51
C LYS A 49 -4.44 -1.65 23.37
N GLU A 50 -4.42 -0.54 24.09
CA GLU A 50 -3.20 0.21 24.37
C GLU A 50 -2.22 -0.62 25.21
N SER A 51 -0.93 -0.44 24.99
CA SER A 51 0.11 -1.15 25.74
C SER A 51 1.41 -0.35 25.76
N SER A 52 1.95 -0.09 26.95
CA SER A 52 3.27 0.53 27.15
C SER A 52 4.42 -0.42 26.83
N GLU A 53 4.18 -1.73 26.87
CA GLU A 53 5.19 -2.76 26.66
C GLU A 53 5.44 -3.05 25.17
N ARG A 54 4.52 -2.61 24.30
CA ARG A 54 4.59 -2.85 22.87
C ARG A 54 5.72 -2.04 22.24
N ARG A 55 6.61 -2.70 21.51
CA ARG A 55 7.58 -2.04 20.65
C ARG A 55 6.89 -1.62 19.37
N VAL A 56 6.82 -0.31 19.13
CA VAL A 56 6.10 0.26 18.00
C VAL A 56 7.06 1.08 17.13
N PRO A 57 7.34 0.63 15.90
CA PRO A 57 7.97 1.47 14.89
C PRO A 57 7.20 2.78 14.70
N ALA A 58 7.90 3.91 14.56
CA ALA A 58 7.28 5.24 14.49
C ALA A 58 6.19 5.37 13.41
N ALA A 59 6.29 4.61 12.32
CA ALA A 59 5.31 4.59 11.24
C ALA A 59 3.94 3.98 11.64
N LEU A 60 3.87 3.27 12.77
CA LEU A 60 2.69 2.55 13.25
C LEU A 60 1.95 3.27 14.38
N GLN A 61 2.30 4.53 14.69
CA GLN A 61 1.63 5.36 15.69
C GLN A 61 1.47 4.63 17.04
N SER A 62 0.26 4.22 17.43
CA SER A 62 0.01 3.50 18.69
C SER A 62 0.38 2.01 18.64
N GLY A 63 0.61 1.47 17.44
CA GLY A 63 0.82 0.04 17.19
C GLY A 63 -0.42 -0.81 17.46
N GLN A 64 -1.58 -0.18 17.67
CA GLN A 64 -2.85 -0.90 17.71
C GLN A 64 -3.19 -1.42 16.31
N LEU A 65 -4.03 -2.44 16.26
CA LEU A 65 -4.37 -3.12 15.00
C LEU A 65 -4.93 -2.17 13.93
N HIS A 66 -5.68 -1.15 14.34
CA HIS A 66 -6.23 -0.15 13.42
C HIS A 66 -5.11 0.70 12.75
N ASP A 67 -4.11 1.17 13.50
CA ASP A 67 -2.95 1.88 12.95
C ASP A 67 -2.05 0.97 12.11
N VAL A 68 -1.93 -0.30 12.51
CA VAL A 68 -1.23 -1.32 11.71
C VAL A 68 -1.92 -1.52 10.37
N LEU A 69 -3.26 -1.58 10.34
CA LEU A 69 -4.01 -1.67 9.09
C LEU A 69 -3.86 -0.43 8.22
N ARG A 70 -3.91 0.78 8.79
CA ARG A 70 -3.66 2.03 8.04
C ARG A 70 -2.29 2.03 7.40
N TRP A 71 -1.27 1.62 8.13
CA TRP A 71 0.08 1.51 7.57
C TRP A 71 0.18 0.45 6.48
N LEU A 72 -0.39 -0.74 6.69
CA LEU A 72 -0.43 -1.81 5.68
C LEU A 72 -1.20 -1.38 4.43
N LEU A 73 -2.26 -0.58 4.57
CA LEU A 73 -3.02 -0.03 3.45
C LEU A 73 -2.09 0.78 2.53
N LEU A 74 -1.22 1.61 3.09
CA LEU A 74 -0.24 2.38 2.32
C LEU A 74 0.75 1.51 1.54
N GLN A 75 0.98 0.27 1.98
CA GLN A 75 1.85 -0.69 1.29
C GLN A 75 1.12 -1.44 0.17
N CYS A 76 -0.20 -1.27 0.01
CA CYS A 76 -0.98 -2.01 -1.00
C CYS A 76 -0.71 -1.55 -2.44
N GLY A 77 -0.13 -0.36 -2.64
CA GLY A 77 0.35 0.16 -3.92
C GLY A 77 1.88 0.08 -4.08
N HIS A 78 2.57 -0.75 -3.30
CA HIS A 78 4.03 -0.89 -3.39
C HIS A 78 4.49 -1.45 -4.75
N THR A 79 5.59 -0.94 -5.29
CA THR A 79 6.14 -1.36 -6.60
C THR A 79 6.54 -2.83 -6.64
N THR A 80 7.11 -3.34 -5.56
CA THR A 80 7.30 -4.79 -5.34
C THR A 80 5.94 -5.51 -5.25
N ALA A 81 5.51 -6.15 -6.35
CA ALA A 81 4.22 -6.81 -6.47
C ALA A 81 3.94 -7.87 -5.37
N VAL A 82 4.97 -8.59 -4.93
CA VAL A 82 4.87 -9.59 -3.86
C VAL A 82 4.50 -8.92 -2.52
N CYS A 83 5.17 -7.81 -2.19
CA CYS A 83 4.88 -7.04 -0.99
C CYS A 83 3.46 -6.49 -1.03
N ALA A 84 3.08 -5.84 -2.14
CA ALA A 84 1.75 -5.28 -2.32
C ALA A 84 0.64 -6.35 -2.19
N LYS A 85 0.82 -7.50 -2.86
CA LYS A 85 -0.11 -8.65 -2.76
C LYS A 85 -0.23 -9.16 -1.32
N LYS A 86 0.89 -9.28 -0.60
CA LYS A 86 0.88 -9.74 0.80
C LYS A 86 0.21 -8.74 1.73
N CYS A 87 0.47 -7.44 1.55
CA CYS A 87 -0.17 -6.39 2.34
C CYS A 87 -1.69 -6.36 2.12
N ARG A 88 -2.16 -6.50 0.87
CA ARG A 88 -3.60 -6.64 0.55
C ARG A 88 -4.24 -7.84 1.24
N GLN A 89 -3.54 -8.98 1.28
CA GLN A 89 -4.00 -10.17 2.02
C GLN A 89 -4.09 -9.88 3.53
N LEU A 90 -3.04 -9.31 4.12
CA LEU A 90 -3.00 -8.96 5.55
C LEU A 90 -4.13 -8.00 5.91
N VAL A 91 -4.30 -6.93 5.14
CA VAL A 91 -5.39 -5.94 5.33
C VAL A 91 -6.74 -6.64 5.34
N LYS A 92 -7.04 -7.44 4.31
CA LYS A 92 -8.30 -8.17 4.21
C LYS A 92 -8.52 -9.14 5.37
N CYS A 93 -7.48 -9.85 5.79
CA CYS A 93 -7.58 -10.87 6.84
C CYS A 93 -7.59 -10.31 8.27
N LEU A 94 -7.09 -9.10 8.48
CA LEU A 94 -7.02 -8.45 9.79
C LEU A 94 -8.15 -7.46 10.04
N THR A 95 -8.75 -6.88 9.00
CA THR A 95 -9.86 -5.93 9.11
C THR A 95 -11.02 -6.41 10.01
N PRO A 96 -11.50 -7.67 9.90
CA PRO A 96 -12.59 -8.16 10.76
C PRO A 96 -12.26 -8.22 12.26
N TYR A 97 -10.99 -8.06 12.64
CA TYR A 97 -10.52 -8.12 14.02
C TYR A 97 -10.38 -6.74 14.67
N VAL A 98 -10.70 -5.66 13.96
CA VAL A 98 -10.72 -4.31 14.51
C VAL A 98 -12.12 -3.96 15.03
N PRO A 99 -12.28 -3.59 16.30
CA PRO A 99 -13.56 -3.19 16.85
C PRO A 99 -14.16 -2.01 16.09
N GLY A 100 -15.44 -2.12 15.74
CA GLY A 100 -16.17 -1.07 15.02
C GLY A 100 -16.04 -1.13 13.50
N PHE A 101 -15.15 -1.97 12.95
CA PHE A 101 -15.07 -2.17 11.50
C PHE A 101 -16.05 -3.26 11.07
N SER A 102 -16.93 -2.91 10.15
CA SER A 102 -17.84 -3.76 9.40
C SER A 102 -17.21 -4.30 8.11
N GLY A 103 -16.22 -3.60 7.56
CA GLY A 103 -15.56 -3.98 6.32
C GLY A 103 -14.37 -3.12 5.96
N LEU A 104 -13.85 -3.33 4.74
CA LEU A 104 -12.69 -2.60 4.23
C LEU A 104 -12.97 -1.12 3.93
N SER A 105 -14.23 -0.74 3.74
CA SER A 105 -14.65 0.65 3.58
C SER A 105 -14.33 1.50 4.81
N ASP A 106 -14.48 0.92 6.01
CA ASP A 106 -14.27 1.66 7.27
C ASP A 106 -12.78 1.98 7.47
N LEU A 107 -11.89 1.19 6.85
CA LEU A 107 -10.46 1.45 6.83
C LEU A 107 -10.09 2.61 5.88
N THR A 108 -10.90 2.88 4.85
CA THR A 108 -10.62 3.96 3.88
C THR A 108 -11.28 5.29 4.23
N GLU A 109 -12.13 5.34 5.25
CA GLU A 109 -12.72 6.57 5.73
C GLU A 109 -11.64 7.54 6.23
N GLY A 110 -11.51 8.69 5.55
CA GLY A 110 -10.53 9.72 5.88
C GLY A 110 -9.10 9.45 5.38
N GLU A 111 -8.87 8.36 4.65
CA GLU A 111 -7.58 8.07 4.03
C GLU A 111 -7.47 8.68 2.63
N ASP A 112 -6.26 9.16 2.31
CA ASP A 112 -5.93 9.60 0.95
C ASP A 112 -5.69 8.38 0.05
N MET A 113 -6.74 7.95 -0.64
CA MET A 113 -6.68 6.77 -1.50
C MET A 113 -5.83 6.96 -2.76
N VAL A 114 -5.64 8.21 -3.23
CA VAL A 114 -4.70 8.49 -4.31
C VAL A 114 -3.29 8.20 -3.83
N ARG A 115 -2.94 8.64 -2.62
CA ARG A 115 -1.64 8.33 -2.00
C ARG A 115 -1.45 6.82 -1.76
N VAL A 116 -2.49 6.11 -1.34
CA VAL A 116 -2.44 4.64 -1.18
C VAL A 116 -2.10 3.94 -2.50
N CYS A 117 -2.73 4.35 -3.59
CA CYS A 117 -2.56 3.70 -4.88
C CYS A 117 -1.30 4.15 -5.62
N GLU A 118 -0.98 5.44 -5.61
CA GLU A 118 0.07 6.04 -6.46
C GLU A 118 1.40 6.32 -5.74
N GLY A 119 1.40 6.24 -4.39
CA GLY A 119 2.57 6.53 -3.55
C GLY A 119 3.62 5.43 -3.48
N GLY A 120 3.45 4.31 -4.20
CA GLY A 120 4.50 3.30 -4.32
C GLY A 120 4.91 2.61 -3.01
N GLY A 121 4.08 2.66 -1.96
CA GLY A 121 4.40 2.08 -0.65
C GLY A 121 5.16 3.00 0.30
N SER A 122 5.47 4.23 -0.09
CA SER A 122 6.16 5.20 0.75
C SER A 122 5.35 6.48 0.88
N SER A 123 5.06 6.91 2.11
CA SER A 123 4.40 8.20 2.37
C SER A 123 5.18 9.41 1.85
N ALA A 124 6.46 9.26 1.51
CA ALA A 124 7.32 10.33 1.02
C ALA A 124 7.39 10.41 -0.51
N LEU A 125 6.88 9.42 -1.23
CA LEU A 125 6.89 9.45 -2.70
C LEU A 125 5.70 10.27 -3.19
N LEU A 126 5.98 11.13 -4.16
CA LEU A 126 4.95 11.86 -4.90
C LEU A 126 4.09 10.88 -5.70
N PRO A 127 2.87 11.25 -6.11
CA PRO A 127 2.05 10.45 -7.02
C PRO A 127 2.81 10.06 -8.30
N ILE A 128 2.32 9.04 -9.01
CA ILE A 128 2.91 8.58 -10.28
C ILE A 128 3.01 9.72 -11.29
N GLN A 129 4.03 9.70 -12.14
CA GLN A 129 4.24 10.73 -13.16
C GLN A 129 4.25 10.11 -14.56
N PRO A 130 3.81 10.84 -15.60
CA PRO A 130 3.82 10.36 -16.98
C PRO A 130 5.27 10.31 -17.50
N SER A 131 5.98 9.22 -17.18
CA SER A 131 7.39 9.00 -17.52
C SER A 131 7.67 7.52 -17.76
N MET A 132 8.62 7.22 -18.66
CA MET A 132 9.12 5.86 -18.90
C MET A 132 9.78 5.24 -17.66
N SER A 133 10.33 6.08 -16.77
CA SER A 133 10.96 5.62 -15.52
C SER A 133 9.94 5.11 -14.49
N ASP A 134 8.65 5.40 -14.68
CA ASP A 134 7.58 5.12 -13.71
C ASP A 134 6.70 3.93 -14.11
N ASN A 135 7.08 3.13 -15.12
CA ASN A 135 6.27 2.00 -15.62
C ASN A 135 5.89 0.98 -14.53
N GLU A 136 6.82 0.63 -13.64
CA GLU A 136 6.54 -0.28 -12.51
C GLU A 136 5.56 0.33 -11.51
N ARG A 137 5.62 1.65 -11.32
CA ARG A 137 4.70 2.39 -10.44
C ARG A 137 3.32 2.54 -11.07
N LEU A 138 3.23 2.75 -12.38
CA LEU A 138 1.97 2.75 -13.12
C LEU A 138 1.27 1.40 -12.97
N LEU A 139 1.99 0.29 -13.18
CA LEU A 139 1.46 -1.05 -12.99
C LEU A 139 0.98 -1.28 -11.55
N ALA A 140 1.82 -0.95 -10.56
CA ALA A 140 1.45 -1.08 -9.15
C ALA A 140 0.21 -0.25 -8.77
N SER A 141 0.09 0.96 -9.34
CA SER A 141 -1.05 1.85 -9.11
C SER A 141 -2.33 1.28 -9.71
N LEU A 142 -2.28 0.79 -10.96
CA LEU A 142 -3.41 0.13 -11.62
C LEU A 142 -3.90 -1.07 -10.81
N ASP A 143 -2.99 -1.96 -10.41
CA ASP A 143 -3.32 -3.13 -9.58
C ASP A 143 -3.94 -2.73 -8.25
N CYS A 144 -3.45 -1.65 -7.64
CA CYS A 144 -3.96 -1.14 -6.37
C CYS A 144 -5.39 -0.59 -6.53
N TYR A 145 -5.61 0.27 -7.54
CA TYR A 145 -6.94 0.81 -7.83
C TYR A 145 -7.96 -0.29 -8.14
N LEU A 146 -7.59 -1.26 -8.98
CA LEU A 146 -8.44 -2.41 -9.30
C LEU A 146 -8.83 -3.19 -8.04
N TRP A 147 -7.87 -3.43 -7.14
CA TRP A 147 -8.16 -4.10 -5.87
C TRP A 147 -9.08 -3.28 -4.97
N CYS A 148 -8.84 -1.97 -4.81
CA CYS A 148 -9.68 -1.09 -4.00
C CYS A 148 -11.12 -1.05 -4.53
N VAL A 149 -11.31 -0.89 -5.83
CA VAL A 149 -12.63 -0.90 -6.49
C VAL A 149 -13.33 -2.25 -6.28
N SER A 150 -12.62 -3.35 -6.50
CA SER A 150 -13.19 -4.70 -6.39
C SER A 150 -13.63 -5.06 -4.97
N ASN A 151 -13.09 -4.39 -3.95
CA ASN A 151 -13.45 -4.60 -2.55
C ASN A 151 -14.32 -3.46 -1.98
N GLY A 152 -14.87 -2.59 -2.83
CA GLY A 152 -15.79 -1.52 -2.42
C GLY A 152 -15.14 -0.40 -1.59
N MET A 153 -13.81 -0.31 -1.61
CA MET A 153 -13.05 0.67 -0.83
C MET A 153 -13.05 2.07 -1.46
N VAL A 154 -13.18 2.11 -2.79
CA VAL A 154 -13.19 3.33 -3.60
C VAL A 154 -14.24 3.18 -4.70
N SER A 155 -15.05 4.22 -4.92
CA SER A 155 -15.95 4.26 -6.08
C SER A 155 -15.14 4.48 -7.37
N PRO A 156 -15.41 3.74 -8.45
CA PRO A 156 -14.78 3.98 -9.76
C PRO A 156 -14.89 5.44 -10.23
N THR A 157 -16.00 6.11 -9.90
CA THR A 157 -16.22 7.51 -10.29
C THR A 157 -15.30 8.48 -9.56
N VAL A 158 -14.81 8.12 -8.37
CA VAL A 158 -13.89 8.97 -7.60
C VAL A 158 -12.52 8.93 -8.26
N ILE A 159 -12.04 7.76 -8.69
CA ILE A 159 -10.74 7.62 -9.39
C ILE A 159 -10.74 8.47 -10.67
N LEU A 160 -11.83 8.43 -11.44
CA LEU A 160 -11.95 9.19 -12.70
C LEU A 160 -12.14 10.71 -12.51
N ARG A 161 -12.58 11.17 -11.33
CA ARG A 161 -12.82 12.59 -11.03
C ARG A 161 -11.75 13.23 -10.15
N SER A 162 -10.89 12.42 -9.54
CA SER A 162 -9.84 12.88 -8.65
C SER A 162 -8.69 13.49 -9.44
N THR A 163 -7.88 14.32 -8.78
CA THR A 163 -6.60 14.85 -9.27
C THR A 163 -5.51 13.78 -9.30
N CYS A 164 -5.87 12.54 -9.63
CA CYS A 164 -4.97 11.40 -9.66
C CYS A 164 -4.22 11.38 -11.00
N ASN A 165 -2.98 10.89 -11.00
CA ASN A 165 -2.15 10.91 -12.20
C ASN A 165 -2.31 9.66 -13.06
N LEU A 166 -3.21 8.74 -12.69
CA LEU A 166 -3.44 7.50 -13.42
C LEU A 166 -3.78 7.71 -14.89
N VAL A 167 -4.76 8.56 -15.20
CA VAL A 167 -5.20 8.80 -16.58
C VAL A 167 -4.09 9.45 -17.42
N PRO A 168 -3.44 10.56 -16.99
CA PRO A 168 -2.30 11.13 -17.70
C PRO A 168 -1.17 10.12 -17.94
N CYS A 169 -0.85 9.27 -16.97
CA CYS A 169 0.19 8.24 -17.11
C CYS A 169 -0.21 7.16 -18.13
N MET A 170 -1.48 6.75 -18.15
CA MET A 170 -2.00 5.80 -19.14
C MET A 170 -1.98 6.40 -20.55
N GLU A 171 -2.42 7.64 -20.73
CA GLU A 171 -2.39 8.35 -22.01
C GLU A 171 -0.96 8.46 -22.53
N TYR A 172 -0.02 8.86 -21.67
CA TYR A 172 1.40 8.93 -22.01
C TYR A 172 1.98 7.56 -22.40
N PHE A 173 1.66 6.51 -21.65
CA PHE A 173 2.11 5.15 -21.95
C PHE A 173 1.56 4.64 -23.30
N ILE A 174 0.27 4.87 -23.57
CA ILE A 174 -0.37 4.53 -24.84
C ILE A 174 0.30 5.29 -25.98
N HIS A 175 0.53 6.59 -25.81
CA HIS A 175 1.18 7.44 -26.81
C HIS A 175 2.58 6.95 -27.17
N ILE A 176 3.39 6.56 -26.18
CA ILE A 176 4.72 5.98 -26.41
C ILE A 176 4.66 4.70 -27.23
N LEU A 177 3.69 3.83 -26.93
CA LEU A 177 3.53 2.55 -27.63
C LEU A 177 2.91 2.74 -29.01
N ASP A 178 2.14 3.80 -29.21
CA ASP A 178 1.61 4.19 -30.50
C ASP A 178 2.71 4.83 -31.36
N LEU A 179 3.50 3.96 -32.01
CA LEU A 179 4.57 4.28 -32.94
C LEU A 179 4.15 5.18 -34.12
N THR A 180 2.86 5.52 -34.24
CA THR A 180 2.33 6.42 -35.29
C THR A 180 2.27 7.89 -34.86
N THR A 181 2.53 8.20 -33.59
CA THR A 181 2.46 9.57 -33.05
C THR A 181 3.84 10.08 -32.59
N PRO A 182 4.25 11.32 -32.96
CA PRO A 182 5.54 11.87 -32.50
C PRO A 182 5.50 12.10 -30.98
N PRO A 183 6.62 11.92 -30.25
CA PRO A 183 6.63 12.04 -28.79
C PRO A 183 6.13 13.43 -28.34
N PRO A 184 5.37 13.53 -27.23
CA PRO A 184 4.95 14.82 -26.71
C PRO A 184 6.22 15.56 -26.27
N ALA A 185 6.31 16.84 -26.60
CA ALA A 185 7.43 17.67 -26.17
C ALA A 185 7.52 17.64 -24.64
N ILE A 186 8.56 17.00 -24.11
CA ILE A 186 8.92 17.13 -22.70
C ILE A 186 9.31 18.59 -22.53
N SER A 187 8.47 19.35 -21.82
CA SER A 187 8.83 20.68 -21.34
C SER A 187 9.97 20.51 -20.35
N THR A 188 11.21 20.49 -20.84
CA THR A 188 12.36 20.85 -20.03
C THR A 188 12.10 22.27 -19.55
N ARG A 189 11.81 22.42 -18.26
CA ARG A 189 12.06 23.70 -17.59
C ARG A 189 13.57 23.91 -17.67
N GLU A 190 14.02 24.52 -18.76
CA GLU A 190 15.35 25.11 -18.86
C GLU A 190 15.42 26.29 -17.89
N ASP A 191 16.49 26.28 -17.11
CA ASP A 191 17.30 27.42 -16.74
C ASP A 191 16.62 28.61 -16.08
N SER A 192 16.75 28.65 -14.75
CA SER A 192 16.82 29.91 -14.00
C SER A 192 17.91 29.77 -12.93
N ALA A 193 19.15 29.97 -13.35
CA ALA A 193 20.25 30.49 -12.55
C ALA A 193 21.21 31.25 -13.48
#